data_AF-A0A1G9U6B7-F1
#
_entry.id   AF-A0A1G9U6B7-F1
#
_cell.length_a   1.000
_cell.length_b   1.000
_cell.length_c   1.000
_cell.angle_alpha   90.00
_cell.angle_beta   90.00
_cell.angle_gamma   90.00
#
_symmetry.space_group_name_H-M   'P 1'
#
loop_
_entity.id
_entity.type
_entity.pdbx_description
1 polymer ?
#
loop_
_entity_poly.entity_id
_entity_poly.type
_entity_poly.pdbx_seq_one_letter_code
_entity_poly.pdbx_strand_id
1 'polypeptide(L)'
;MANFAERLDLALTKRGFTGAQVASTLTEAGIPITRAYVSQLRTGKQTNPTLGVLRALASCLQVSVGWLVGDDYLESGSAEELQLRAASVGLTASGLSEGSLAVLRGVVELARKAEGLPEEPEPSSEIPEAAAPLSGPQRRALGKRLHGLRLTAQLSVEQVETAVGKGAAAVPAIEEGRLAPAPITVERLLTVYGVTAPPIREYVLSLARGEREAAWYDAQSVPVWLATTYALEQRATVIRTYHNQFVPPLLQTEEYARAAVTVSGPATLGQATVEEAVALVLARQEAVARNSGLVVWAVIDESVLMRSIVGRLGQLRQLDLLLEHAKRPNVSLHVVPMDDPAYLPRTGPFTLWRFAEAFEPDIACAHGIESEELITDTAAVESYHQAFTKLSVTTTTREETFEVLNQHRERLSRSLGK
;
A
#
# COMPACT_ATOMS: atom_id res chain seq x y z
N MET A 1 -13.79 14.46 28.04
CA MET A 1 -12.80 13.81 28.92
C MET A 1 -11.72 14.82 29.23
N ALA A 2 -11.27 14.92 30.48
CA ALA A 2 -10.28 15.93 30.86
C ALA A 2 -8.96 15.72 30.10
N ASN A 3 -8.40 16.76 29.50
CA ASN A 3 -7.10 16.70 28.82
C ASN A 3 -5.94 16.64 29.84
N PHE A 4 -4.71 16.38 29.38
CA PHE A 4 -3.54 16.26 30.25
C PHE A 4 -3.38 17.45 31.22
N ALA A 5 -3.56 18.68 30.74
CA ALA A 5 -3.42 19.89 31.55
C ALA A 5 -4.50 19.97 32.65
N GLU A 6 -5.75 19.62 32.32
CA GLU A 6 -6.86 19.57 33.27
C GLU A 6 -6.67 18.45 34.31
N ARG A 7 -6.15 17.29 33.93
CA ARG A 7 -5.84 16.18 34.86
C ARG A 7 -4.68 16.53 35.79
N LEU A 8 -3.65 17.20 35.26
CA LEU A 8 -2.52 17.69 36.04
C LEU A 8 -2.95 18.77 37.04
N ASP A 9 -3.77 19.74 36.62
CA ASP A 9 -4.31 20.77 37.52
C ASP A 9 -5.22 20.18 38.60
N LEU A 10 -6.08 19.23 38.22
CA LEU A 10 -6.94 18.49 39.15
C LEU A 10 -6.12 17.70 40.18
N ALA A 11 -5.06 17.00 39.74
CA ALA A 11 -4.22 16.20 40.62
C ALA A 11 -3.43 17.07 41.61
N LEU A 12 -2.86 18.19 41.14
CA LEU A 12 -2.16 19.18 41.98
C LEU A 12 -3.11 19.76 43.03
N THR A 13 -4.30 20.20 42.61
CA THR A 13 -5.30 20.81 43.49
C THR A 13 -5.81 19.83 44.55
N LYS A 14 -6.14 18.59 44.14
CA LYS A 14 -6.64 17.57 45.08
C LYS A 14 -5.61 17.12 46.12
N ARG A 15 -4.32 17.10 45.75
CA ARG A 15 -3.23 16.68 46.64
C ARG A 15 -2.59 17.86 47.39
N GLY A 16 -3.09 19.08 47.20
CA GLY A 16 -2.61 20.29 47.90
C GLY A 16 -1.21 20.74 47.49
N PHE A 17 -0.72 20.31 46.33
CA PHE A 17 0.60 20.69 45.83
C PHE A 17 0.53 21.98 45.03
N THR A 18 1.43 22.92 45.34
CA THR A 18 1.70 24.05 44.45
C THR A 18 2.67 23.64 43.34
N GLY A 19 2.57 24.26 42.16
CA GLY A 19 3.52 24.02 41.08
C GLY A 19 4.98 24.35 41.45
N ALA A 20 5.20 25.18 42.47
CA ALA A 20 6.52 25.47 43.03
C ALA A 20 7.09 24.29 43.84
N GLN A 21 6.25 23.68 44.68
CA GLN A 21 6.63 22.52 45.48
C GLN A 21 6.94 21.32 44.57
N VAL A 22 6.11 21.04 43.57
CA VAL A 22 6.37 19.95 42.62
C VAL A 22 7.66 20.18 41.84
N ALA A 23 7.93 21.41 41.40
CA ALA A 23 9.19 21.71 40.74
C ALA A 23 10.40 21.50 41.67
N SER A 24 10.32 21.88 42.94
CA SER A 24 11.39 21.64 43.93
C SER A 24 11.60 20.16 44.17
N THR A 25 10.52 19.39 44.42
CA THR A 25 10.59 17.96 44.69
C THR A 25 11.16 17.17 43.51
N LEU A 26 10.78 17.51 42.28
CA LEU A 26 11.32 16.84 41.10
C LEU A 26 12.79 17.23 40.85
N THR A 27 13.16 18.48 41.15
CA THR A 27 14.57 18.93 41.05
C THR A 27 15.45 18.25 42.10
N GLU A 28 14.98 18.08 43.34
CA GLU A 28 15.66 17.33 44.40
C GLU A 28 15.79 15.83 44.06
N ALA A 29 14.82 15.28 43.32
CA ALA A 29 14.88 13.92 42.77
C ALA A 29 15.75 13.79 41.50
N GLY A 30 16.49 14.85 41.13
CA GLY A 30 17.44 14.85 40.01
C GLY A 30 16.84 15.15 38.64
N ILE A 31 15.60 15.64 38.56
CA ILE A 31 14.92 16.02 37.31
C ILE A 31 14.73 17.55 37.30
N PRO A 32 15.64 18.31 36.66
CA PRO A 32 15.65 19.76 36.76
C PRO A 32 14.46 20.37 36.00
N ILE A 33 13.45 20.81 36.73
CA ILE A 33 12.29 21.51 36.17
C ILE A 33 11.99 22.77 36.96
N THR A 34 11.46 23.79 36.28
CA THR A 34 11.15 25.08 36.93
C THR A 34 9.66 25.18 37.26
N ARG A 35 9.32 26.00 38.26
CA ARG A 35 7.93 26.37 38.57
C ARG A 35 7.19 26.90 37.34
N ALA A 36 7.86 27.69 36.50
CA ALA A 36 7.28 28.26 35.29
C ALA A 36 6.89 27.17 34.27
N TYR A 37 7.74 26.15 34.11
CA TYR A 37 7.48 25.00 33.25
C TYR A 37 6.27 24.18 33.73
N VAL A 38 6.17 23.91 35.04
CA VAL A 38 4.99 23.23 35.63
C VAL A 38 3.70 24.05 35.39
N SER A 39 3.78 25.38 35.47
CA SER A 39 2.65 26.27 35.19
C SER A 39 2.22 26.24 33.72
N GLN A 40 3.17 26.14 32.78
CA GLN A 40 2.88 26.02 31.34
C GLN A 40 2.22 24.68 30.99
N LEU A 41 2.67 23.58 31.62
CA LEU A 41 2.04 22.26 31.47
C LEU A 41 0.60 22.26 32.00
N ARG A 42 0.38 22.91 33.14
CA ARG A 42 -0.94 23.00 33.79
C ARG A 42 -1.95 23.85 33.03
N THR A 43 -1.47 24.85 32.29
CA THR A 43 -2.31 25.74 31.47
C THR A 43 -2.47 25.28 30.03
N GLY A 44 -1.85 24.14 29.66
CA GLY A 44 -1.87 23.60 28.30
C GLY A 44 -1.06 24.42 27.29
N LYS A 45 -0.32 25.46 27.73
CA LYS A 45 0.61 26.21 26.88
C LYS A 45 1.81 25.38 26.46
N GLN A 46 2.20 24.44 27.30
CA GLN A 46 3.14 23.37 26.95
C GLN A 46 2.39 22.04 27.00
N THR A 47 2.44 21.28 25.91
CA THR A 47 1.69 20.02 25.76
C THR A 47 2.58 18.79 25.68
N ASN A 48 3.91 18.97 25.66
CA ASN A 48 4.86 17.89 25.40
C ASN A 48 5.93 17.75 26.50
N PRO A 49 5.57 17.23 27.70
CA PRO A 49 6.53 16.86 28.73
C PRO A 49 7.28 15.57 28.38
N THR A 50 8.55 15.47 28.74
CA THR A 50 9.33 14.24 28.51
C THR A 50 8.79 13.07 29.35
N LEU A 51 9.05 11.83 28.93
CA LEU A 51 8.60 10.63 29.66
C LEU A 51 9.17 10.58 31.09
N GLY A 52 10.39 11.07 31.31
CA GLY A 52 10.98 11.20 32.64
C GLY A 52 10.20 12.17 33.54
N VAL A 53 9.83 13.34 33.00
CA VAL A 53 8.98 14.31 33.72
C VAL A 53 7.58 13.74 33.98
N LEU A 54 6.99 13.03 33.01
CA LEU A 54 5.68 12.38 33.19
C LEU A 54 5.69 11.32 34.30
N ARG A 55 6.70 10.44 34.31
CA ARG A 55 6.87 9.43 35.36
C ARG A 55 7.09 10.07 36.72
N ALA A 56 7.89 11.12 36.79
CA ALA A 56 8.18 11.82 38.03
C ALA A 56 6.98 12.62 38.57
N LEU A 57 6.23 13.28 37.69
CA LEU A 57 4.96 13.94 38.04
C LEU A 57 3.95 12.91 38.53
N ALA A 58 3.77 11.80 37.80
CA ALA A 58 2.86 10.73 38.17
C ALA A 58 3.24 10.11 39.53
N SER A 59 4.53 9.84 39.75
CA SER A 59 5.06 9.34 41.02
C SER A 59 4.87 10.34 42.17
N CYS A 60 5.18 11.62 41.96
CA CYS A 60 5.02 12.68 42.96
C CYS A 60 3.55 12.89 43.33
N LEU A 61 2.65 12.79 42.35
CA LEU A 61 1.21 12.95 42.54
C LEU A 61 0.51 11.64 42.95
N GLN A 62 1.26 10.53 43.02
CA GLN A 62 0.80 9.17 43.31
C GLN A 62 -0.38 8.75 42.41
N VAL A 63 -0.20 8.91 41.11
CA VAL A 63 -1.12 8.46 40.06
C VAL A 63 -0.35 7.62 39.03
N SER A 64 -1.04 6.78 38.26
CA SER A 64 -0.39 6.08 37.15
C SER A 64 -0.08 7.06 36.02
N VAL A 65 0.99 6.80 35.27
CA VAL A 65 1.32 7.61 34.07
C VAL A 65 0.16 7.52 33.07
N GLY A 66 -0.39 6.31 32.89
CA GLY A 66 -1.57 6.04 32.09
C GLY A 66 -2.75 6.93 32.46
N TRP A 67 -3.09 7.06 33.75
CA TRP A 67 -4.17 7.96 34.18
C TRP A 67 -3.87 9.44 33.90
N LEU A 68 -2.61 9.85 34.12
CA LEU A 68 -2.18 11.24 33.91
C LEU A 68 -2.27 11.65 32.43
N VAL A 69 -1.93 10.74 31.50
CA VAL A 69 -2.01 10.96 30.04
C VAL A 69 -3.35 10.54 29.42
N GLY A 70 -4.13 9.71 30.12
CA GLY A 70 -5.45 9.23 29.73
C GLY A 70 -5.52 7.90 28.98
N ASP A 71 -4.63 6.97 29.30
CA ASP A 71 -4.53 5.65 28.68
C ASP A 71 -4.26 4.54 29.73
N ASP A 72 -5.32 3.87 30.20
CA ASP A 72 -5.31 3.01 31.40
C ASP A 72 -4.96 1.52 31.14
N TYR A 73 -4.34 1.14 30.01
CA TYR A 73 -4.22 -0.28 29.57
C TYR A 73 -2.82 -0.94 29.55
N LEU A 74 -1.79 -0.40 30.22
CA LEU A 74 -0.38 -0.81 30.01
C LEU A 74 0.20 -2.00 30.84
N GLU A 75 -0.59 -2.87 31.48
CA GLU A 75 -0.04 -3.75 32.54
C GLU A 75 0.39 -5.21 32.20
N SER A 76 0.43 -5.74 30.96
CA SER A 76 0.90 -7.16 30.79
C SER A 76 1.44 -7.59 29.40
N GLY A 77 2.73 -7.95 29.30
CA GLY A 77 3.37 -8.55 28.09
C GLY A 77 4.90 -8.82 28.23
N SER A 78 5.50 -9.69 27.39
CA SER A 78 6.84 -10.31 27.56
C SER A 78 8.07 -9.41 27.26
N ALA A 79 9.27 -9.77 27.75
CA ALA A 79 10.45 -8.89 27.84
C ALA A 79 11.12 -8.47 26.51
N GLU A 80 11.18 -9.34 25.49
CA GLU A 80 11.75 -8.98 24.18
C GLU A 80 10.75 -8.16 23.33
N GLU A 81 9.44 -8.43 23.46
CA GLU A 81 8.39 -7.61 22.86
C GLU A 81 8.28 -6.23 23.53
N LEU A 82 8.55 -6.16 24.84
CA LEU A 82 8.68 -4.90 25.58
C LEU A 82 9.92 -4.08 25.14
N GLN A 83 11.03 -4.72 24.77
CA GLN A 83 12.24 -4.02 24.29
C GLN A 83 12.07 -3.41 22.89
N LEU A 84 11.49 -4.15 21.94
CA LEU A 84 11.28 -3.65 20.57
C LEU A 84 10.20 -2.55 20.53
N ARG A 85 9.16 -2.68 21.37
CA ARG A 85 8.13 -1.63 21.51
C ARG A 85 8.61 -0.43 22.35
N ALA A 86 9.55 -0.61 23.28
CA ALA A 86 10.20 0.51 23.99
C ALA A 86 11.12 1.36 23.08
N ALA A 87 11.78 0.74 22.09
CA ALA A 87 12.62 1.46 21.13
C ALA A 87 11.80 2.34 20.16
N SER A 88 10.66 1.83 19.66
CA SER A 88 9.80 2.57 18.72
C SER A 88 8.96 3.67 19.40
N VAL A 89 8.53 3.45 20.65
CA VAL A 89 7.90 4.48 21.49
C VAL A 89 8.95 5.52 21.95
N GLY A 90 10.21 5.13 22.15
CA GLY A 90 11.31 6.02 22.52
C GLY A 90 11.63 7.11 21.50
N LEU A 91 11.45 6.82 20.20
CA LEU A 91 11.70 7.76 19.10
C LEU A 91 10.54 8.73 18.85
N THR A 92 9.31 8.32 19.17
CA THR A 92 8.10 9.14 19.01
C THR A 92 7.82 10.03 20.23
N ALA A 93 8.38 9.71 21.40
CA ALA A 93 8.24 10.52 22.63
C ALA A 93 9.27 11.66 22.79
N SER A 94 10.30 11.77 21.93
CA SER A 94 11.50 12.58 22.23
C SER A 94 11.60 14.00 21.63
N GLY A 95 10.61 14.51 20.88
CA GLY A 95 10.49 15.96 20.59
C GLY A 95 11.80 16.71 20.31
N LEU A 96 12.66 16.17 19.42
CA LEU A 96 13.96 16.77 19.11
C LEU A 96 13.77 18.06 18.32
N SER A 97 14.42 19.15 18.74
CA SER A 97 14.45 20.41 18.01
C SER A 97 15.22 20.29 16.70
N GLU A 98 14.96 21.14 15.71
CA GLU A 98 15.71 21.16 14.44
C GLU A 98 17.23 21.23 14.64
N GLY A 99 17.70 21.96 15.66
CA GLY A 99 19.12 22.01 16.01
C GLY A 99 19.68 20.67 16.50
N SER A 100 18.87 19.86 17.20
CA SER A 100 19.27 18.52 17.66
C SER A 100 19.28 17.51 16.50
N LEU A 101 18.34 17.65 15.56
CA LEU A 101 18.34 16.91 14.29
C LEU A 101 19.51 17.32 13.39
N ALA A 102 19.93 18.59 13.41
CA ALA A 102 21.09 19.08 12.67
C ALA A 102 22.41 18.54 13.24
N VAL A 103 22.54 18.48 14.57
CA VAL A 103 23.71 17.86 15.23
C VAL A 103 23.77 16.35 14.97
N LEU A 104 22.63 15.65 15.02
CA LEU A 104 22.57 14.23 14.66
C LEU A 104 22.89 13.98 13.18
N ARG A 105 22.41 14.84 12.27
CA ARG A 105 22.83 14.82 10.85
C ARG A 105 24.32 15.08 10.70
N GLY A 106 24.90 16.02 11.45
CA GLY A 106 26.34 16.28 11.46
C GLY A 106 27.17 15.11 11.97
N VAL A 107 26.70 14.38 13.00
CA VAL A 107 27.34 13.16 13.51
C VAL A 107 27.26 12.02 12.48
N VAL A 108 26.12 11.87 11.82
CA VAL A 108 25.94 10.92 10.71
C VAL A 108 26.86 11.27 9.54
N GLU A 109 26.99 12.54 9.17
CA GLU A 109 27.86 12.98 8.06
C GLU A 109 29.36 12.84 8.39
N LEU A 110 29.74 13.03 9.66
CA LEU A 110 31.10 12.77 10.15
C LEU A 110 31.45 11.27 10.09
N ALA A 111 30.52 10.40 10.49
CA ALA A 111 30.67 8.95 10.34
C ALA A 111 30.77 8.56 8.85
N ARG A 112 29.97 9.21 8.00
CA ARG A 112 29.92 8.99 6.56
C ARG A 112 31.20 9.41 5.83
N LYS A 113 31.80 10.54 6.23
CA LYS A 113 33.13 10.99 5.76
C LYS A 113 34.26 10.07 6.25
N ALA A 114 34.17 9.56 7.48
CA ALA A 114 35.13 8.59 8.00
C ALA A 114 35.07 7.25 7.24
N GLU A 115 33.91 6.90 6.65
CA GLU A 115 33.70 5.70 5.84
C GLU A 115 33.77 5.92 4.31
N GLY A 116 34.05 7.15 3.83
CA GLY A 116 34.31 7.44 2.43
C GLY A 116 33.09 7.53 1.50
N LEU A 117 31.91 7.86 2.04
CA LEU A 117 30.62 7.89 1.32
C LEU A 117 30.32 9.29 0.68
N PRO A 118 29.66 9.40 -0.51
CA PRO A 118 29.55 10.64 -1.33
C PRO A 118 28.37 11.58 -1.00
N GLU A 119 28.55 12.92 -0.90
CA GLU A 119 27.59 13.96 -0.41
C GLU A 119 26.20 14.04 -1.11
N GLU A 120 25.12 14.21 -0.33
CA GLU A 120 23.73 14.44 -0.81
C GLU A 120 23.48 15.93 -1.14
N PRO A 121 22.61 16.24 -2.13
CA PRO A 121 22.30 17.63 -2.51
C PRO A 121 21.28 18.30 -1.56
N GLU A 122 21.46 19.60 -1.29
CA GLU A 122 20.61 20.37 -0.36
C GLU A 122 19.23 20.77 -0.94
N PRO A 123 18.16 20.78 -0.11
CA PRO A 123 16.83 21.23 -0.50
C PRO A 123 16.69 22.77 -0.47
N SER A 124 15.99 23.32 -1.47
CA SER A 124 15.78 24.76 -1.66
C SER A 124 14.86 25.41 -0.61
N SER A 125 15.22 26.62 -0.18
CA SER A 125 14.61 27.41 0.90
C SER A 125 13.38 28.25 0.47
N GLU A 126 12.36 27.64 -0.13
CA GLU A 126 11.05 28.29 -0.34
C GLU A 126 9.99 27.60 0.54
N ILE A 127 9.33 28.36 1.42
CA ILE A 127 8.16 27.90 2.19
C ILE A 127 6.99 27.83 1.20
N PRO A 128 6.40 26.65 0.92
CA PRO A 128 5.22 26.57 0.06
C PRO A 128 4.02 27.25 0.74
N GLU A 129 3.38 28.12 -0.02
CA GLU A 129 2.09 28.75 0.27
C GLU A 129 1.04 27.69 0.68
N ALA A 130 0.13 28.01 1.60
CA ALA A 130 -0.92 27.10 2.06
C ALA A 130 -1.61 26.42 0.87
N ALA A 131 -1.53 25.08 0.81
CA ALA A 131 -2.04 24.29 -0.30
C ALA A 131 -3.47 24.74 -0.66
N ALA A 132 -3.67 25.11 -1.92
CA ALA A 132 -4.97 25.56 -2.41
C ALA A 132 -6.03 24.48 -2.11
N PRO A 133 -7.28 24.86 -1.74
CA PRO A 133 -8.34 23.91 -1.51
C PRO A 133 -8.52 22.99 -2.74
N LEU A 134 -8.64 21.68 -2.51
CA LEU A 134 -8.80 20.67 -3.57
C LEU A 134 -9.81 21.15 -4.62
N SER A 135 -9.42 21.16 -5.89
CA SER A 135 -10.31 21.51 -6.99
C SER A 135 -11.50 20.53 -7.09
N GLY A 136 -12.61 20.95 -7.69
CA GLY A 136 -13.78 20.09 -7.89
C GLY A 136 -13.46 18.72 -8.51
N PRO A 137 -12.63 18.65 -9.58
CA PRO A 137 -12.15 17.38 -10.13
C PRO A 137 -11.34 16.54 -9.13
N GLN A 138 -10.39 17.12 -8.40
CA GLN A 138 -9.57 16.41 -7.40
C GLN A 138 -10.42 15.81 -6.28
N ARG A 139 -11.42 16.54 -5.78
CA ARG A 139 -12.34 16.02 -4.77
C ARG A 139 -13.15 14.83 -5.26
N ARG A 140 -13.69 14.88 -6.47
CA ARG A 140 -14.42 13.75 -7.08
C ARG A 140 -13.51 12.54 -7.29
N ALA A 141 -12.26 12.78 -7.67
CA ALA A 141 -11.28 11.74 -7.89
C ALA A 141 -10.91 11.03 -6.57
N LEU A 142 -10.70 11.78 -5.48
CA LEU A 142 -10.49 11.23 -4.14
C LEU A 142 -11.74 10.50 -3.62
N GLY A 143 -12.92 11.09 -3.81
CA GLY A 143 -14.20 10.49 -3.42
C GLY A 143 -14.45 9.13 -4.05
N LYS A 144 -14.28 9.02 -5.38
CA LYS A 144 -14.40 7.74 -6.09
C LYS A 144 -13.45 6.66 -5.56
N ARG A 145 -12.22 7.02 -5.20
CA ARG A 145 -11.23 6.09 -4.64
C ARG A 145 -11.66 5.60 -3.26
N LEU A 146 -12.06 6.51 -2.38
CA LEU A 146 -12.55 6.17 -1.04
C LEU A 146 -13.82 5.32 -1.10
N HIS A 147 -14.70 5.59 -2.07
CA HIS A 147 -15.88 4.79 -2.34
C HIS A 147 -15.52 3.35 -2.75
N GLY A 148 -14.61 3.20 -3.73
CA GLY A 148 -14.13 1.89 -4.15
C GLY A 148 -13.50 1.10 -3.00
N LEU A 149 -12.65 1.75 -2.20
CA LEU A 149 -12.02 1.12 -1.03
C LEU A 149 -13.05 0.69 0.03
N ARG A 150 -14.09 1.51 0.27
CA ARG A 150 -15.18 1.13 1.17
C ARG A 150 -15.94 -0.10 0.68
N LEU A 151 -16.26 -0.13 -0.62
CA LEU A 151 -16.96 -1.27 -1.23
C LEU A 151 -16.12 -2.54 -1.17
N THR A 152 -14.81 -2.45 -1.44
CA THR A 152 -13.87 -3.58 -1.30
C THR A 152 -13.78 -4.06 0.15
N ALA A 153 -13.80 -3.13 1.11
CA ALA A 153 -13.86 -3.47 2.54
C ALA A 153 -15.23 -3.99 2.99
N GLN A 154 -16.24 -4.01 2.11
CA GLN A 154 -17.63 -4.42 2.39
C GLN A 154 -18.27 -3.68 3.55
N LEU A 155 -17.87 -2.42 3.75
CA LEU A 155 -18.40 -1.61 4.85
C LEU A 155 -19.57 -0.74 4.35
N SER A 156 -20.67 -0.78 5.09
CA SER A 156 -21.76 0.18 4.91
C SER A 156 -21.30 1.59 5.30
N VAL A 157 -21.98 2.60 4.78
CA VAL A 157 -21.72 3.99 5.18
C VAL A 157 -21.85 4.14 6.70
N GLU A 158 -22.87 3.53 7.31
CA GLU A 158 -23.09 3.60 8.75
C GLU A 158 -21.98 2.94 9.56
N GLN A 159 -21.44 1.81 9.07
CA GLN A 159 -20.32 1.11 9.71
C GLN A 159 -19.05 1.96 9.71
N VAL A 160 -18.75 2.62 8.57
CA VAL A 160 -17.59 3.50 8.45
C VAL A 160 -17.74 4.74 9.33
N GLU A 161 -18.90 5.40 9.29
CA GLU A 161 -19.17 6.58 10.12
C GLU A 161 -19.11 6.26 11.62
N THR A 162 -19.56 5.05 12.02
CA THR A 162 -19.45 4.57 13.39
C THR A 162 -17.99 4.34 13.80
N ALA A 163 -17.20 3.70 12.94
CA ALA A 163 -15.78 3.41 13.20
C ALA A 163 -14.90 4.68 13.20
N VAL A 164 -15.24 5.68 12.39
CA VAL A 164 -14.56 7.00 12.35
C VAL A 164 -15.10 7.95 13.45
N GLY A 165 -16.18 7.58 14.15
CA GLY A 165 -16.71 8.30 15.31
C GLY A 165 -17.68 9.45 14.99
N LYS A 166 -18.56 9.78 15.96
CA LYS A 166 -19.66 10.74 15.78
C LYS A 166 -19.15 12.14 15.41
N GLY A 167 -19.53 12.62 14.22
CA GLY A 167 -19.31 13.99 13.73
C GLY A 167 -18.16 14.17 12.72
N ALA A 168 -17.50 13.09 12.28
CA ALA A 168 -16.19 13.21 11.61
C ALA A 168 -16.15 12.94 10.09
N ALA A 169 -17.22 12.45 9.45
CA ALA A 169 -17.23 12.31 7.98
C ALA A 169 -18.67 12.21 7.47
N ALA A 170 -19.09 13.13 6.60
CA ALA A 170 -20.23 12.86 5.72
C ALA A 170 -19.71 11.96 4.59
N VAL A 171 -19.56 10.66 4.87
CA VAL A 171 -18.92 9.69 3.96
C VAL A 171 -19.54 9.76 2.56
N PRO A 172 -20.88 9.83 2.39
CA PRO A 172 -21.48 10.01 1.07
C PRO A 172 -21.05 11.31 0.36
N ALA A 173 -20.95 12.43 1.09
CA ALA A 173 -20.53 13.69 0.51
C ALA A 173 -19.04 13.70 0.13
N ILE A 174 -18.20 12.94 0.85
CA ILE A 174 -16.80 12.72 0.50
C ILE A 174 -16.70 11.84 -0.75
N GLU A 175 -17.42 10.73 -0.77
CA GLU A 175 -17.43 9.76 -1.87
C GLU A 175 -17.95 10.37 -3.18
N GLU A 176 -18.96 11.24 -3.10
CA GLU A 176 -19.49 11.99 -4.23
C GLU A 176 -18.61 13.20 -4.63
N GLY A 177 -17.56 13.50 -3.86
CA GLY A 177 -16.66 14.63 -4.09
C GLY A 177 -17.26 16.02 -3.79
N ARG A 178 -18.38 16.07 -3.07
CA ARG A 178 -19.01 17.31 -2.58
C ARG A 178 -18.25 17.92 -1.40
N LEU A 179 -17.62 17.09 -0.57
CA LEU A 179 -16.83 17.49 0.59
C LEU A 179 -15.36 17.07 0.42
N ALA A 180 -14.42 17.98 0.67
CA ALA A 180 -13.00 17.62 0.77
C ALA A 180 -12.73 17.08 2.18
N PRO A 181 -12.31 15.82 2.34
CA PRO A 181 -11.88 15.31 3.64
C PRO A 181 -10.50 15.86 4.00
N ALA A 182 -10.24 16.10 5.28
CA ALA A 182 -8.89 16.38 5.76
C ALA A 182 -8.02 15.11 5.63
N PRO A 183 -6.69 15.22 5.43
CA PRO A 183 -5.78 14.07 5.35
C PRO A 183 -5.91 13.10 6.52
N ILE A 184 -6.08 13.61 7.75
CA ILE A 184 -6.31 12.77 8.94
C ILE A 184 -7.62 11.97 8.86
N THR A 185 -8.66 12.53 8.24
CA THR A 185 -9.92 11.82 7.99
C THR A 185 -9.69 10.70 6.98
N VAL A 186 -8.93 10.98 5.92
CA VAL A 186 -8.56 9.98 4.92
C VAL A 186 -7.72 8.85 5.53
N GLU A 187 -6.77 9.16 6.41
CA GLU A 187 -5.98 8.15 7.12
C GLU A 187 -6.83 7.22 7.97
N ARG A 188 -7.83 7.79 8.65
CA ARG A 188 -8.80 7.02 9.44
C ARG A 188 -9.68 6.15 8.56
N LEU A 189 -10.16 6.68 7.42
CA LEU A 189 -10.92 5.90 6.44
C LEU A 189 -10.08 4.74 5.89
N LEU A 190 -8.84 4.98 5.48
CA LEU A 190 -7.92 3.92 5.02
C LEU A 190 -7.70 2.84 6.07
N THR A 191 -7.58 3.23 7.33
CA THR A 191 -7.44 2.31 8.46
C THR A 191 -8.70 1.48 8.65
N VAL A 192 -9.87 2.11 8.61
CA VAL A 192 -11.18 1.44 8.67
C VAL A 192 -11.39 0.50 7.48
N TYR A 193 -10.92 0.88 6.29
CA TYR A 193 -11.00 0.07 5.07
C TYR A 193 -9.96 -1.06 5.04
N GLY A 194 -9.08 -1.18 6.05
CA GLY A 194 -8.06 -2.23 6.10
C GLY A 194 -6.90 -2.04 5.11
N VAL A 195 -6.68 -0.82 4.62
CA VAL A 195 -5.55 -0.51 3.72
C VAL A 195 -4.28 -0.39 4.55
N THR A 196 -3.42 -1.41 4.51
CA THR A 196 -2.18 -1.48 5.31
C THR A 196 -0.91 -1.22 4.51
N ALA A 197 -0.95 -1.37 3.18
CA ALA A 197 0.21 -1.17 2.31
C ALA A 197 0.68 0.30 2.34
N PRO A 198 1.91 0.60 2.81
CA PRO A 198 2.41 1.97 2.91
C PRO A 198 2.33 2.78 1.60
N PRO A 199 2.66 2.21 0.42
CA PRO A 199 2.57 2.95 -0.84
C PRO A 199 1.14 3.39 -1.20
N ILE A 200 0.16 2.53 -0.92
CA ILE A 200 -1.26 2.81 -1.23
C ILE A 200 -1.82 3.83 -0.25
N ARG A 201 -1.44 3.73 1.03
CA ARG A 201 -1.85 4.71 2.05
C ARG A 201 -1.31 6.09 1.72
N GLU A 202 -0.01 6.19 1.41
CA GLU A 202 0.62 7.47 1.11
C GLU A 202 0.04 8.08 -0.17
N TYR A 203 -0.26 7.28 -1.19
CA TYR A 203 -0.94 7.73 -2.39
C TYR A 203 -2.31 8.36 -2.11
N VAL A 204 -3.18 7.70 -1.34
CA VAL A 204 -4.52 8.25 -1.06
C VAL A 204 -4.42 9.47 -0.12
N LEU A 205 -3.40 9.52 0.74
CA LEU A 205 -3.11 10.67 1.59
C LEU A 205 -2.56 11.87 0.82
N SER A 206 -1.69 11.69 -0.17
CA SER A 206 -1.16 12.79 -0.99
C SER A 206 -2.29 13.47 -1.78
N LEU A 207 -3.25 12.70 -2.28
CA LEU A 207 -4.48 13.22 -2.91
C LEU A 207 -5.32 14.08 -1.95
N ALA A 208 -5.35 13.73 -0.65
CA ALA A 208 -6.06 14.47 0.37
C ALA A 208 -5.33 15.76 0.79
N ARG A 209 -4.00 15.77 0.71
CA ARG A 209 -3.14 16.92 1.04
C ARG A 209 -3.09 17.97 -0.08
N GLY A 210 -3.59 17.65 -1.27
CA GLY A 210 -3.51 18.54 -2.42
C GLY A 210 -2.08 18.81 -2.86
N GLU A 211 -1.15 17.94 -2.45
CA GLU A 211 0.25 17.97 -2.84
C GLU A 211 0.33 17.78 -4.36
N ARG A 212 1.07 18.67 -5.02
CA ARG A 212 1.68 18.35 -6.32
C ARG A 212 2.87 17.45 -6.04
N GLU A 213 3.05 16.36 -6.78
CA GLU A 213 4.08 15.35 -6.45
C GLU A 213 5.45 15.94 -6.23
N ALA A 214 6.15 15.37 -5.24
CA ALA A 214 7.60 15.43 -5.16
C ALA A 214 8.21 14.05 -4.84
N ALA A 215 8.77 13.42 -5.88
CA ALA A 215 10.21 13.15 -6.04
C ALA A 215 10.92 11.90 -5.47
N TRP A 216 10.25 10.81 -5.09
CA TRP A 216 10.98 9.51 -4.96
C TRP A 216 10.20 8.27 -5.39
N TYR A 217 8.88 8.41 -5.56
CA TYR A 217 8.02 7.64 -6.45
C TYR A 217 7.03 8.67 -6.99
N ASP A 218 6.82 8.76 -8.30
CA ASP A 218 5.82 9.67 -8.85
C ASP A 218 4.42 9.13 -8.50
N ALA A 219 3.87 9.59 -7.37
CA ALA A 219 2.56 9.15 -6.89
C ALA A 219 1.40 9.63 -7.79
N GLN A 220 1.62 10.44 -8.84
CA GLN A 220 0.59 10.67 -9.88
C GLN A 220 0.51 9.54 -10.89
N SER A 221 1.50 8.66 -10.89
CA SER A 221 1.77 7.82 -12.04
C SER A 221 1.27 6.39 -11.87
N VAL A 222 0.85 5.89 -10.70
CA VAL A 222 0.26 4.54 -10.62
C VAL A 222 -1.27 4.64 -10.65
N PRO A 223 -1.95 4.14 -11.70
CA PRO A 223 -3.39 4.11 -11.76
C PRO A 223 -3.97 3.35 -10.56
N VAL A 224 -5.10 3.82 -10.04
CA VAL A 224 -5.80 3.24 -8.87
C VAL A 224 -6.03 1.74 -9.03
N TRP A 225 -6.36 1.30 -10.24
CA TRP A 225 -6.61 -0.09 -10.55
C TRP A 225 -5.35 -0.96 -10.35
N LEU A 226 -4.15 -0.41 -10.60
CA LEU A 226 -2.89 -1.13 -10.57
C LEU A 226 -2.40 -1.30 -9.13
N ALA A 227 -2.53 -0.25 -8.32
CA ALA A 227 -2.32 -0.34 -6.87
C ALA A 227 -3.31 -1.33 -6.21
N THR A 228 -4.58 -1.30 -6.65
CA THR A 228 -5.60 -2.24 -6.16
C THR A 228 -5.28 -3.66 -6.59
N THR A 229 -4.89 -3.87 -7.85
CA THR A 229 -4.47 -5.18 -8.38
C THR A 229 -3.32 -5.77 -7.56
N TYR A 230 -2.29 -4.98 -7.25
CA TYR A 230 -1.17 -5.44 -6.42
C TYR A 230 -1.63 -5.87 -5.02
N ALA A 231 -2.54 -5.12 -4.40
CA ALA A 231 -3.10 -5.48 -3.09
C ALA A 231 -3.92 -6.78 -3.13
N LEU A 232 -4.68 -6.99 -4.21
CA LEU A 232 -5.45 -8.23 -4.43
C LEU A 232 -4.51 -9.42 -4.65
N GLU A 233 -3.43 -9.25 -5.41
CA GLU A 233 -2.43 -10.30 -5.67
C GLU A 233 -1.71 -10.78 -4.39
N GLN A 234 -1.46 -9.88 -3.44
CA GLN A 234 -0.81 -10.23 -2.16
C GLN A 234 -1.72 -11.02 -1.21
N ARG A 235 -3.04 -10.84 -1.32
CA ARG A 235 -4.04 -11.50 -0.47
C ARG A 235 -4.62 -12.76 -1.09
N ALA A 236 -4.59 -12.86 -2.42
CA ALA A 236 -5.20 -13.95 -3.13
C ALA A 236 -4.53 -15.29 -2.80
N THR A 237 -5.35 -16.32 -2.59
CA THR A 237 -4.92 -17.71 -2.56
C THR A 237 -4.92 -18.31 -3.96
N VAL A 238 -5.79 -17.81 -4.85
CA VAL A 238 -5.83 -18.22 -6.26
C VAL A 238 -6.01 -17.00 -7.15
N ILE A 239 -5.15 -16.87 -8.16
CA ILE A 239 -5.31 -15.92 -9.27
C ILE A 239 -5.66 -16.72 -10.51
N ARG A 240 -6.80 -16.44 -11.14
CA ARG A 240 -7.20 -17.01 -12.44
C ARG A 240 -7.13 -15.92 -13.48
N THR A 241 -6.44 -16.13 -14.58
CA THR A 241 -6.26 -15.08 -15.58
C THR A 241 -6.37 -15.63 -17.00
N TYR A 242 -6.97 -14.83 -17.89
CA TYR A 242 -7.05 -15.09 -19.32
C TYR A 242 -6.42 -13.95 -20.11
N HIS A 243 -5.48 -14.28 -21.00
CA HIS A 243 -4.84 -13.30 -21.87
C HIS A 243 -4.78 -13.76 -23.33
N ASN A 244 -5.19 -12.90 -24.25
CA ASN A 244 -5.18 -13.15 -25.70
C ASN A 244 -4.38 -12.15 -26.53
N GLN A 245 -3.76 -11.15 -25.90
CA GLN A 245 -2.96 -10.12 -26.58
C GLN A 245 -1.48 -10.19 -26.21
N PHE A 246 -1.19 -10.41 -24.93
CA PHE A 246 0.16 -10.48 -24.38
C PHE A 246 0.27 -11.68 -23.43
N VAL A 247 1.50 -12.13 -23.17
CA VAL A 247 1.73 -13.06 -22.07
C VAL A 247 1.28 -12.40 -20.76
N PRO A 248 0.65 -13.12 -19.80
CA PRO A 248 0.22 -12.55 -18.53
C PRO A 248 1.38 -11.83 -17.82
N PRO A 249 1.21 -10.60 -17.29
CA PRO A 249 2.29 -9.83 -16.66
C PRO A 249 3.07 -10.58 -15.57
N LEU A 250 2.40 -11.48 -14.85
CA LEU A 250 2.99 -12.33 -13.82
C LEU A 250 3.96 -13.40 -14.33
N LEU A 251 3.97 -13.66 -15.65
CA LEU A 251 4.75 -14.72 -16.32
C LEU A 251 5.67 -14.16 -17.42
N GLN A 252 5.88 -12.85 -17.46
CA GLN A 252 6.72 -12.18 -18.47
C GLN A 252 8.19 -12.16 -18.06
N THR A 253 9.09 -12.26 -19.03
CA THR A 253 10.49 -11.83 -18.87
C THR A 253 10.55 -10.31 -18.78
N GLU A 254 11.62 -9.74 -18.22
CA GLU A 254 11.83 -8.29 -18.24
C GLU A 254 11.84 -7.72 -19.67
N GLU A 255 12.48 -8.42 -20.61
CA GLU A 255 12.53 -8.04 -22.02
C GLU A 255 11.12 -7.96 -22.62
N TYR A 256 10.25 -8.93 -22.32
CA TYR A 256 8.85 -8.95 -22.75
C TYR A 256 8.01 -7.87 -22.09
N ALA A 257 8.16 -7.68 -20.77
CA ALA A 257 7.51 -6.60 -20.05
C ALA A 257 7.87 -5.23 -20.65
N ARG A 258 9.15 -5.01 -20.96
CA ARG A 258 9.63 -3.78 -21.60
C ARG A 258 9.01 -3.56 -22.97
N ALA A 259 8.97 -4.59 -23.82
CA ALA A 259 8.33 -4.48 -25.13
C ALA A 259 6.81 -4.24 -25.02
N ALA A 260 6.13 -4.96 -24.13
CA ALA A 260 4.70 -4.78 -23.91
C ALA A 260 4.37 -3.36 -23.43
N VAL A 261 5.11 -2.86 -22.44
CA VAL A 261 4.99 -1.47 -21.95
C VAL A 261 5.31 -0.45 -23.04
N THR A 262 6.32 -0.71 -23.87
CA THR A 262 6.68 0.18 -24.98
C THR A 262 5.55 0.27 -26.02
N VAL A 263 4.91 -0.84 -26.35
CA VAL A 263 3.81 -0.90 -27.32
C VAL A 263 2.52 -0.30 -26.75
N SER A 264 2.20 -0.62 -25.50
CA SER A 264 0.99 -0.11 -24.83
C SER A 264 1.13 1.35 -24.38
N GLY A 265 2.36 1.81 -24.15
CA GLY A 265 2.70 3.10 -23.58
C GLY A 265 2.76 3.05 -22.04
N PRO A 266 3.80 3.62 -21.41
CA PRO A 266 3.96 3.57 -19.95
C PRO A 266 2.83 4.26 -19.19
N ALA A 267 2.16 5.25 -19.82
CA ALA A 267 0.99 5.94 -19.29
C ALA A 267 -0.23 5.02 -19.05
N THR A 268 -0.28 3.82 -19.65
CA THR A 268 -1.33 2.83 -19.32
C THR A 268 -1.18 2.26 -17.92
N LEU A 269 0.06 2.16 -17.45
CA LEU A 269 0.43 1.90 -16.05
C LEU A 269 0.67 3.22 -15.30
N GLY A 270 0.21 4.31 -15.89
CA GLY A 270 0.34 5.72 -15.52
C GLY A 270 1.76 6.25 -15.40
N GLN A 271 2.79 5.46 -15.69
CA GLN A 271 4.18 5.86 -15.55
C GLN A 271 4.61 6.83 -16.64
N ALA A 272 5.58 7.70 -16.32
CA ALA A 272 6.17 8.62 -17.27
C ALA A 272 7.18 7.91 -18.19
N THR A 273 7.89 6.91 -17.67
CA THR A 273 8.93 6.18 -18.41
C THR A 273 8.62 4.68 -18.52
N VAL A 274 9.21 4.04 -19.54
CA VAL A 274 9.10 2.59 -19.74
C VAL A 274 9.77 1.85 -18.58
N GLU A 275 10.90 2.33 -18.10
CA GLU A 275 11.69 1.73 -17.02
C GLU A 275 10.88 1.63 -15.71
N GLU A 276 10.18 2.70 -15.33
CA GLU A 276 9.32 2.72 -14.15
C GLU A 276 8.15 1.74 -14.30
N ALA A 277 7.51 1.71 -15.48
CA ALA A 277 6.41 0.80 -15.77
C ALA A 277 6.85 -0.67 -15.76
N VAL A 278 8.04 -0.96 -16.27
CA VAL A 278 8.64 -2.30 -16.22
C VAL A 278 8.95 -2.71 -14.79
N ALA A 279 9.52 -1.81 -13.98
CA ALA A 279 9.79 -2.09 -12.57
C ALA A 279 8.51 -2.50 -11.82
N LEU A 280 7.38 -1.85 -12.13
CA LEU A 280 6.09 -2.18 -11.56
C LEU A 280 5.55 -3.56 -11.99
N VAL A 281 5.73 -3.92 -13.26
CA VAL A 281 5.41 -5.28 -13.74
C VAL A 281 6.26 -6.32 -13.03
N LEU A 282 7.57 -6.09 -12.90
CA LEU A 282 8.50 -7.02 -12.25
C LEU A 282 8.22 -7.17 -10.76
N ALA A 283 7.89 -6.08 -10.05
CA ALA A 283 7.54 -6.13 -8.63
C ALA A 283 6.32 -7.05 -8.35
N ARG A 284 5.36 -7.11 -9.28
CA ARG A 284 4.19 -8.03 -9.17
C ARG A 284 4.59 -9.50 -9.24
N GLN A 285 5.64 -9.83 -10.00
CA GLN A 285 6.10 -11.21 -10.16
C GLN A 285 6.70 -11.80 -8.89
N GLU A 286 7.15 -10.95 -7.95
CA GLU A 286 7.62 -11.40 -6.63
C GLU A 286 6.54 -12.17 -5.85
N ALA A 287 5.25 -11.88 -6.08
CA ALA A 287 4.16 -12.64 -5.47
C ALA A 287 4.14 -14.11 -5.93
N VAL A 288 4.45 -14.37 -7.21
CA VAL A 288 4.50 -15.72 -7.80
C VAL A 288 5.79 -16.45 -7.42
N ALA A 289 6.89 -15.72 -7.23
CA ALA A 289 8.18 -16.27 -6.83
C ALA A 289 8.23 -16.68 -5.35
N ARG A 290 7.46 -16.02 -4.49
CA ARG A 290 7.34 -16.37 -3.07
C ARG A 290 6.53 -17.67 -2.94
N ASN A 291 7.06 -18.64 -2.18
CA ASN A 291 6.40 -19.93 -1.91
C ASN A 291 5.24 -19.75 -0.90
N SER A 292 4.34 -18.81 -1.15
CA SER A 292 3.38 -18.22 -0.20
C SER A 292 2.00 -18.91 -0.19
N GLY A 293 1.84 -20.05 -0.87
CA GLY A 293 0.55 -20.72 -1.01
C GLY A 293 -0.38 -20.11 -2.08
N LEU A 294 0.06 -19.06 -2.78
CA LEU A 294 -0.63 -18.49 -3.94
C LEU A 294 -0.56 -19.46 -5.13
N VAL A 295 -1.71 -19.81 -5.70
CA VAL A 295 -1.84 -20.55 -6.95
C VAL A 295 -2.17 -19.61 -8.10
N VAL A 296 -1.39 -19.64 -9.18
CA VAL A 296 -1.67 -18.90 -10.42
C VAL A 296 -2.17 -19.86 -11.48
N TRP A 297 -3.42 -19.70 -11.91
CA TRP A 297 -4.02 -20.42 -13.03
C TRP A 297 -4.16 -19.49 -14.22
N ALA A 298 -3.19 -19.57 -15.13
CA ALA A 298 -3.13 -18.76 -16.33
C ALA A 298 -3.60 -19.55 -17.55
N VAL A 299 -4.55 -18.97 -18.29
CA VAL A 299 -4.97 -19.41 -19.61
C VAL A 299 -4.49 -18.37 -20.62
N ILE A 300 -3.77 -18.81 -21.65
CA ILE A 300 -3.29 -17.94 -22.73
C ILE A 300 -3.83 -18.41 -24.07
N ASP A 301 -4.20 -17.46 -24.92
CA ASP A 301 -4.50 -17.75 -26.32
C ASP A 301 -3.21 -18.11 -27.06
N GLU A 302 -3.23 -19.17 -27.88
CA GLU A 302 -2.04 -19.60 -28.61
C GLU A 302 -1.48 -18.51 -29.54
N SER A 303 -2.31 -17.59 -30.03
CA SER A 303 -1.84 -16.49 -30.87
C SER A 303 -0.83 -15.56 -30.18
N VAL A 304 -0.86 -15.49 -28.84
CA VAL A 304 0.14 -14.76 -28.03
C VAL A 304 1.54 -15.34 -28.20
N LEU A 305 1.65 -16.66 -28.38
CA LEU A 305 2.93 -17.33 -28.60
C LEU A 305 3.50 -17.07 -29.99
N MET A 306 2.63 -16.71 -30.94
CA MET A 306 3.01 -16.39 -32.32
C MET A 306 3.38 -14.93 -32.55
N ARG A 307 2.75 -14.01 -31.81
CA ARG A 307 2.98 -12.56 -31.94
C ARG A 307 4.26 -12.16 -31.21
N SER A 308 5.33 -11.94 -31.98
CA SER A 308 6.61 -11.47 -31.44
C SER A 308 6.61 -9.96 -31.28
N ILE A 309 6.66 -9.48 -30.03
CA ILE A 309 6.86 -8.05 -29.68
C ILE A 309 8.28 -7.73 -29.22
N VAL A 310 9.08 -8.75 -28.89
CA VAL A 310 10.46 -8.66 -28.35
C VAL A 310 11.53 -9.08 -29.36
N GLY A 311 11.14 -9.34 -30.61
CA GLY A 311 12.00 -10.03 -31.56
C GLY A 311 12.19 -11.51 -31.24
N ARG A 312 12.84 -12.24 -32.14
CA ARG A 312 12.89 -13.72 -32.09
C ARG A 312 13.66 -14.27 -30.88
N LEU A 313 14.77 -13.65 -30.49
CA LEU A 313 15.56 -14.11 -29.34
C LEU A 313 14.84 -13.85 -28.01
N GLY A 314 14.25 -12.66 -27.85
CA GLY A 314 13.42 -12.36 -26.68
C GLY A 314 12.20 -13.28 -26.60
N GLN A 315 11.58 -13.61 -27.74
CA GLN A 315 10.43 -14.52 -27.78
C GLN A 315 10.84 -15.95 -27.40
N LEU A 316 12.04 -16.41 -27.79
CA LEU A 316 12.58 -17.70 -27.31
C LEU A 316 12.75 -17.71 -25.80
N ARG A 317 13.36 -16.66 -25.23
CA ARG A 317 13.54 -16.53 -23.77
C ARG A 317 12.20 -16.49 -23.03
N GLN A 318 11.20 -15.84 -23.61
CA GLN A 318 9.85 -15.83 -23.07
C GLN A 318 9.23 -17.24 -23.07
N LEU A 319 9.40 -18.02 -24.14
CA LEU A 319 8.94 -19.40 -24.20
C LEU A 319 9.69 -20.30 -23.20
N ASP A 320 11.00 -20.11 -23.04
CA ASP A 320 11.81 -20.80 -22.02
C ASP A 320 11.27 -20.52 -20.61
N LEU A 321 10.98 -19.24 -20.28
CA LEU A 321 10.42 -18.87 -18.99
C LEU A 321 9.01 -19.46 -18.76
N LEU A 322 8.15 -19.51 -19.79
CA LEU A 322 6.83 -20.14 -19.68
C LEU A 322 6.94 -21.65 -19.41
N LEU A 323 7.90 -22.34 -20.05
CA LEU A 323 8.21 -23.74 -19.77
C LEU A 323 8.70 -23.94 -18.33
N GLU A 324 9.47 -23.00 -17.78
CA GLU A 324 9.88 -23.03 -16.37
C GLU A 324 8.69 -22.82 -15.42
N HIS A 325 7.82 -21.86 -15.71
CA HIS A 325 6.61 -21.62 -14.92
C HIS A 325 5.66 -22.82 -14.95
N ALA A 326 5.45 -23.45 -16.10
CA ALA A 326 4.60 -24.64 -16.23
C ALA A 326 5.08 -25.84 -15.39
N LYS A 327 6.35 -25.86 -14.96
CA LYS A 327 6.91 -26.87 -14.06
C LYS A 327 6.63 -26.59 -12.58
N ARG A 328 6.33 -25.35 -12.20
CA ARG A 328 6.09 -24.97 -10.80
C ARG A 328 4.80 -25.62 -10.29
N PRO A 329 4.75 -26.08 -9.02
CA PRO A 329 3.55 -26.70 -8.45
C PRO A 329 2.42 -25.70 -8.21
N ASN A 330 2.75 -24.42 -8.03
CA ASN A 330 1.80 -23.35 -7.76
C ASN A 330 1.38 -22.57 -9.02
N VAL A 331 1.76 -23.04 -10.22
CA VAL A 331 1.38 -22.42 -11.50
C VAL A 331 0.72 -23.47 -12.40
N SER A 332 -0.54 -23.23 -12.77
CA SER A 332 -1.28 -23.98 -13.78
C SER A 332 -1.34 -23.13 -15.05
N LEU A 333 -0.49 -23.44 -16.03
CA LEU A 333 -0.45 -22.74 -17.31
C LEU A 333 -1.12 -23.60 -18.39
N HIS A 334 -2.07 -23.00 -19.10
CA HIS A 334 -2.83 -23.66 -20.15
C HIS A 334 -2.92 -22.78 -21.39
N VAL A 335 -2.99 -23.41 -22.56
CA VAL A 335 -3.10 -22.73 -23.85
C VAL A 335 -4.46 -23.05 -24.45
N VAL A 336 -5.12 -22.05 -25.02
CA VAL A 336 -6.27 -22.24 -25.89
C VAL A 336 -5.77 -22.42 -27.31
N PRO A 337 -5.88 -23.61 -27.93
CA PRO A 337 -5.39 -23.85 -29.28
C PRO A 337 -6.12 -22.96 -30.30
N MET A 338 -5.41 -22.48 -31.32
CA MET A 338 -6.02 -21.66 -32.38
C MET A 338 -7.07 -22.42 -33.21
N ASP A 339 -6.93 -23.74 -33.32
CA ASP A 339 -7.79 -24.59 -34.13
C ASP A 339 -9.00 -25.15 -33.34
N ASP A 340 -9.23 -24.69 -32.10
CA ASP A 340 -10.37 -25.16 -31.29
C ASP A 340 -11.69 -24.48 -31.74
N PRO A 341 -12.66 -25.22 -32.32
CA PRO A 341 -13.93 -24.66 -32.75
C PRO A 341 -14.84 -24.22 -31.59
N ALA A 342 -14.53 -24.63 -30.36
CA ALA A 342 -15.21 -24.21 -29.13
C ALA A 342 -14.61 -22.93 -28.54
N TYR A 343 -13.64 -22.30 -29.21
CA TYR A 343 -13.11 -20.99 -28.82
C TYR A 343 -14.23 -19.95 -28.72
N LEU A 344 -14.41 -19.38 -27.54
CA LEU A 344 -15.46 -18.40 -27.25
C LEU A 344 -14.83 -17.01 -27.03
N PRO A 345 -14.60 -16.21 -28.09
CA PRO A 345 -13.95 -14.89 -28.02
C PRO A 345 -14.86 -13.78 -27.48
N ARG A 346 -15.89 -14.11 -26.69
CA ARG A 346 -16.80 -13.08 -26.16
C ARG A 346 -16.20 -12.34 -24.96
N THR A 347 -15.11 -12.83 -24.39
CA THR A 347 -14.43 -12.21 -23.26
C THR A 347 -13.06 -11.69 -23.68
N GLY A 348 -12.81 -10.39 -23.46
CA GLY A 348 -11.48 -9.81 -23.51
C GLY A 348 -10.59 -10.38 -22.38
N PRO A 349 -9.33 -9.93 -22.27
CA PRO A 349 -8.46 -10.36 -21.19
C PRO A 349 -9.08 -10.00 -19.83
N PHE A 350 -8.96 -10.90 -18.85
CA PHE A 350 -9.47 -10.64 -17.49
C PHE A 350 -8.67 -11.40 -16.43
N THR A 351 -8.78 -10.94 -15.19
CA THR A 351 -8.20 -11.59 -14.01
C THR A 351 -9.25 -11.73 -12.90
N LEU A 352 -9.20 -12.85 -12.17
CA LEU A 352 -10.04 -13.19 -11.04
C LEU A 352 -9.14 -13.47 -9.82
N TRP A 353 -9.43 -12.85 -8.69
CA TRP A 353 -8.77 -13.11 -7.41
C TRP A 353 -9.72 -13.80 -6.45
N ARG A 354 -9.26 -14.91 -5.87
CA ARG A 354 -9.92 -15.63 -4.79
C ARG A 354 -9.09 -15.57 -3.52
N PHE A 355 -9.76 -15.45 -2.38
CA PHE A 355 -9.14 -15.25 -1.07
C PHE A 355 -9.29 -16.49 -0.18
N ALA A 356 -8.63 -16.51 0.98
CA ALA A 356 -8.62 -17.67 1.89
C ALA A 356 -9.91 -17.77 2.70
N GLU A 357 -10.48 -16.63 3.04
CA GLU A 357 -11.65 -16.48 3.89
C GLU A 357 -12.91 -16.95 3.15
N ALA A 358 -13.61 -17.94 3.72
CA ALA A 358 -14.75 -18.61 3.09
C ALA A 358 -15.94 -17.71 2.71
N PHE A 359 -15.96 -16.46 3.19
CA PHE A 359 -17.03 -15.48 2.95
C PHE A 359 -16.53 -14.22 2.25
N GLU A 360 -15.24 -14.15 1.88
CA GLU A 360 -14.75 -13.05 1.05
C GLU A 360 -15.10 -13.33 -0.41
N PRO A 361 -15.86 -12.45 -1.09
CA PRO A 361 -16.24 -12.62 -2.47
C PRO A 361 -15.02 -12.47 -3.38
N ASP A 362 -14.95 -13.31 -4.41
CA ASP A 362 -13.96 -13.20 -5.47
C ASP A 362 -14.14 -11.84 -6.19
N ILE A 363 -13.03 -11.28 -6.68
CA ILE A 363 -13.02 -10.01 -7.43
C ILE A 363 -12.57 -10.29 -8.85
N ALA A 364 -13.20 -9.66 -9.85
CA ALA A 364 -12.77 -9.73 -11.24
C ALA A 364 -12.20 -8.37 -11.71
N CYS A 365 -11.31 -8.40 -12.70
CA CYS A 365 -10.87 -7.22 -13.44
C CYS A 365 -10.93 -7.50 -14.93
N ALA A 366 -11.62 -6.64 -15.66
CA ALA A 366 -11.61 -6.65 -17.13
C ALA A 366 -10.53 -5.69 -17.65
N HIS A 367 -9.66 -6.22 -18.50
CA HIS A 367 -8.53 -5.49 -19.07
C HIS A 367 -8.99 -4.75 -20.34
N GLY A 368 -9.17 -3.43 -20.23
CA GLY A 368 -9.68 -2.55 -21.28
C GLY A 368 -8.66 -1.54 -21.82
N ILE A 369 -8.99 -0.88 -22.93
CA ILE A 369 -8.11 0.09 -23.62
C ILE A 369 -7.97 1.39 -22.82
N GLU A 370 -9.07 1.93 -22.32
CA GLU A 370 -9.08 3.22 -21.59
C GLU A 370 -8.90 3.04 -20.08
N SER A 371 -9.33 1.90 -19.55
CA SER A 371 -9.24 1.59 -18.14
C SER A 371 -9.36 0.11 -17.87
N GLU A 372 -8.83 -0.26 -16.72
CA GLU A 372 -9.02 -1.54 -16.07
C GLU A 372 -10.24 -1.44 -15.16
N GLU A 373 -11.23 -2.29 -15.38
CA GLU A 373 -12.51 -2.26 -14.68
C GLU A 373 -12.53 -3.32 -13.58
N LEU A 374 -12.50 -2.87 -12.32
CA LEU A 374 -12.68 -3.75 -11.16
C LEU A 374 -14.17 -4.03 -10.94
N ILE A 375 -14.48 -5.31 -10.81
CA ILE A 375 -15.84 -5.83 -10.75
C ILE A 375 -15.98 -6.58 -9.42
N THR A 376 -16.82 -6.04 -8.56
CA THR A 376 -17.10 -6.55 -7.21
C THR A 376 -18.54 -7.02 -7.03
N ASP A 377 -19.43 -6.73 -7.99
CA ASP A 377 -20.79 -7.25 -8.00
C ASP A 377 -20.77 -8.78 -8.20
N THR A 378 -21.33 -9.52 -7.25
CA THR A 378 -21.25 -10.98 -7.22
C THR A 378 -21.85 -11.64 -8.46
N ALA A 379 -22.94 -11.10 -9.01
CA ALA A 379 -23.57 -11.63 -10.22
C ALA A 379 -22.72 -11.38 -11.47
N ALA A 380 -22.07 -10.22 -11.56
CA ALA A 380 -21.12 -9.92 -12.61
C ALA A 380 -19.85 -10.80 -12.50
N VAL A 381 -19.29 -10.98 -11.30
CA VAL A 381 -18.13 -11.86 -11.04
C VAL A 381 -18.44 -13.31 -11.43
N GLU A 382 -19.65 -13.81 -11.15
CA GLU A 382 -20.09 -15.14 -11.56
C GLU A 382 -20.05 -15.33 -13.09
N SER A 383 -20.29 -14.28 -13.88
CA SER A 383 -20.14 -14.35 -15.34
C SER A 383 -18.68 -14.60 -15.76
N TYR A 384 -17.71 -14.06 -15.03
CA TYR A 384 -16.28 -14.33 -15.26
C TYR A 384 -15.88 -15.73 -14.79
N HIS A 385 -16.46 -16.24 -13.69
CA HIS A 385 -16.27 -17.64 -13.30
C HIS A 385 -16.77 -18.62 -14.36
N GLN A 386 -17.95 -18.35 -14.93
CA GLN A 386 -18.51 -19.17 -16.01
C GLN A 386 -17.64 -19.08 -17.28
N ALA A 387 -17.14 -17.90 -17.62
CA ALA A 387 -16.21 -17.72 -18.73
C ALA A 387 -14.92 -18.51 -18.51
N PHE A 388 -14.30 -18.39 -17.33
CA PHE A 388 -13.08 -19.11 -17.00
C PHE A 388 -13.28 -20.63 -16.96
N THR A 389 -14.41 -21.10 -16.44
CA THR A 389 -14.75 -22.53 -16.43
C THR A 389 -14.87 -23.08 -17.85
N LYS A 390 -15.52 -22.33 -18.75
CA LYS A 390 -15.60 -22.68 -20.17
C LYS A 390 -14.22 -22.72 -20.82
N LEU A 391 -13.37 -21.72 -20.56
CA LEU A 391 -11.98 -21.73 -21.04
C LEU A 391 -11.23 -22.96 -20.53
N SER A 392 -11.37 -23.28 -19.25
CA SER A 392 -10.65 -24.40 -18.62
C SER A 392 -10.98 -25.77 -19.21
N VAL A 393 -12.13 -25.93 -19.87
CA VAL A 393 -12.51 -27.17 -20.55
C VAL A 393 -12.15 -27.20 -22.04
N THR A 394 -11.81 -26.04 -22.62
CA THR A 394 -11.36 -25.88 -24.03
C THR A 394 -9.86 -25.58 -24.14
N THR A 395 -9.11 -25.80 -23.06
CA THR A 395 -7.66 -25.58 -23.05
C THR A 395 -6.91 -26.90 -23.05
N THR A 396 -5.63 -26.84 -23.43
CA THR A 396 -4.68 -27.93 -23.29
C THR A 396 -4.63 -28.47 -21.85
N THR A 397 -4.39 -29.77 -21.71
CA THR A 397 -3.87 -30.37 -20.48
C THR A 397 -2.46 -29.85 -20.17
N ARG A 398 -1.92 -30.19 -19.00
CA ARG A 398 -0.56 -29.75 -18.63
C ARG A 398 0.48 -30.28 -19.60
N GLU A 399 0.39 -31.55 -19.97
CA GLU A 399 1.29 -32.22 -20.90
C GLU A 399 1.20 -31.58 -22.30
N GLU A 400 -0.02 -31.37 -22.80
CA GLU A 400 -0.25 -30.70 -24.09
C GLU A 400 0.27 -29.25 -24.09
N THR A 401 0.16 -28.52 -22.96
CA THR A 401 0.78 -27.19 -22.85
C THR A 401 2.29 -27.25 -23.08
N PHE A 402 2.99 -28.22 -22.50
CA PHE A 402 4.42 -28.40 -22.73
C PHE A 402 4.74 -28.69 -24.21
N GLU A 403 3.92 -29.53 -24.84
CA GLU A 403 4.07 -29.85 -26.27
C GLU A 403 3.90 -28.59 -27.14
N VAL A 404 2.82 -27.83 -26.93
CA VAL A 404 2.55 -26.59 -27.69
C VAL A 404 3.68 -25.57 -27.49
N LEU A 405 4.12 -25.33 -26.25
CA LEU A 405 5.23 -24.41 -25.98
C LEU A 405 6.53 -24.86 -26.65
N ASN A 406 6.86 -26.16 -26.61
CA ASN A 406 8.05 -26.70 -27.26
C ASN A 406 7.95 -26.62 -28.79
N GLN A 407 6.78 -26.88 -29.38
CA GLN A 407 6.58 -26.74 -30.83
C GLN A 407 6.83 -25.29 -31.29
N HIS A 408 6.29 -24.30 -30.58
CA HIS A 408 6.56 -22.88 -30.88
C HIS A 408 8.03 -22.52 -30.71
N ARG A 409 8.65 -23.01 -29.63
CA ARG A 409 10.08 -22.81 -29.36
C ARG A 409 10.96 -23.37 -30.47
N GLU A 410 10.76 -24.63 -30.86
CA GLU A 410 11.51 -25.27 -31.94
C GLU A 410 11.31 -24.58 -33.29
N ARG A 411 10.06 -24.21 -33.62
CA ARG A 411 9.74 -23.47 -34.85
C ARG A 411 10.54 -22.18 -34.91
N LEU A 412 10.62 -21.46 -33.78
CA LEU A 412 11.37 -20.22 -33.67
C LEU A 412 12.88 -20.44 -33.70
N SER A 413 13.42 -21.45 -33.02
CA SER A 413 14.85 -21.82 -33.08
C SER A 413 15.29 -22.19 -34.50
N ARG A 414 14.47 -22.98 -35.22
CA ARG A 414 14.74 -23.33 -36.64
C ARG A 414 14.77 -22.10 -37.55
N SER A 415 14.00 -21.06 -37.23
CA SER A 415 13.98 -19.80 -37.98
C SER A 415 15.16 -18.86 -37.68
N LEU A 416 15.94 -19.13 -36.64
CA LEU A 416 17.14 -18.37 -36.25
C LEU A 416 18.43 -19.02 -36.74
N GLY A 417 18.43 -20.34 -36.97
CA GLY A 417 19.54 -21.07 -37.56
C GLY A 417 19.61 -21.01 -39.09
N LYS A 418 18.68 -20.29 -39.74
CA LYS A 418 18.66 -19.93 -41.15
C LYS A 418 18.85 -18.43 -41.27
#